data_AF-A0A7Z8RQ91-F1
#
_entry.id   AF-A0A7Z8RQ91-F1
#
_cell.length_a   1.000
_cell.length_b   1.000
_cell.length_c   1.000
_cell.angle_alpha   90.00
_cell.angle_beta   90.00
_cell.angle_gamma   90.00
#
_symmetry.space_group_name_H-M   'P 1'
#
loop_
_entity.id
_entity.type
_entity.pdbx_description
1 polymer ?
#
loop_
_entity_poly.entity_id
_entity_poly.type
_entity_poly.pdbx_seq_one_letter_code
_entity_poly.pdbx_strand_id
1 'polypeptide(L)' 'MFKQGKVIIIIGTIVTIIASFMVPADINTKIINVLVILLFGVIAMGSSLLIERVYQKINKKGNK' A
#
# COMPACT_ATOMS: atom_id res chain seq x y z
N MET A 1 13.20 -5.39 -9.18
CA MET A 1 12.84 -5.01 -7.80
C MET A 1 11.39 -4.48 -7.64
N PHE A 2 10.80 -3.78 -8.62
CA PHE A 2 9.49 -3.12 -8.46
C PHE A 2 8.24 -4.04 -8.46
N LYS A 3 8.24 -5.17 -9.18
CA LYS A 3 7.15 -6.17 -9.06
C LYS A 3 7.07 -6.73 -7.63
N GLN A 4 8.23 -6.94 -6.99
CA GLN A 4 8.29 -7.37 -5.59
C GLN A 4 7.76 -6.28 -4.65
N GLY A 5 8.04 -5.00 -4.89
CA GLY A 5 7.49 -3.89 -4.10
C GLY A 5 5.96 -3.86 -4.10
N LYS A 6 5.31 -4.03 -5.25
CA LYS A 6 3.84 -4.12 -5.35
C LYS A 6 3.29 -5.35 -4.62
N VAL A 7 3.98 -6.48 -4.71
CA VAL A 7 3.61 -7.71 -3.99
C VAL A 7 3.72 -7.52 -2.47
N ILE A 8 4.76 -6.83 -1.99
CA ILE A 8 4.93 -6.52 -0.56
C ILE A 8 3.78 -5.62 -0.06
N ILE A 9 3.37 -4.61 -0.84
CA ILE A 9 2.21 -3.76 -0.49
C ILE A 9 0.93 -4.59 -0.38
N ILE A 10 0.70 -5.51 -1.33
CA ILE A 10 -0.48 -6.39 -1.31
C ILE A 10 -0.46 -7.31 -0.08
N ILE A 11 0.65 -8.02 0.15
CA ILE A 11 0.78 -8.94 1.29
C ILE A 11 0.65 -8.17 2.60
N GLY A 12 1.30 -7.02 2.74
CA GLY A 12 1.22 -6.18 3.92
C GLY A 12 -0.21 -5.69 4.19
N THR A 13 -0.94 -5.32 3.14
CA THR A 13 -2.36 -4.92 3.27
C THR A 13 -3.22 -6.09 3.76
N ILE A 14 -3.04 -7.29 3.20
CA ILE A 14 -3.79 -8.50 3.61
C ILE A 14 -3.50 -8.85 5.08
N VAL A 15 -2.23 -8.84 5.48
CA VAL A 15 -1.83 -9.13 6.87
C VAL A 15 -2.45 -8.12 7.84
N THR A 16 -2.49 -6.84 7.46
CA THR A 16 -3.09 -5.78 8.29
C THR A 16 -4.60 -5.95 8.42
N ILE A 17 -5.29 -6.37 7.35
CA ILE A 17 -6.72 -6.71 7.39
C ILE A 17 -6.95 -7.84 8.39
N ILE A 18 -6.18 -8.93 8.30
CA ILE A 18 -6.30 -10.08 9.22
C ILE A 18 -6.04 -9.64 10.67
N ALA A 19 -4.99 -8.86 10.91
CA ALA A 19 -4.67 -8.35 12.24
C ALA A 19 -5.81 -7.47 12.81
N SER A 20 -6.48 -6.67 11.96
CA SER A 20 -7.64 -5.87 12.36
C SER A 20 -8.81 -6.71 12.85
N PHE A 21 -8.96 -7.95 12.38
CA PHE A 21 -10.01 -8.84 12.89
C PHE A 21 -9.71 -9.40 14.28
N MET A 22 -8.43 -9.48 14.67
CA MET A 22 -8.01 -9.96 16.00
C MET A 22 -8.26 -8.94 17.11
N VAL A 23 -8.41 -7.66 16.78
CA VAL A 23 -8.73 -6.62 17.76
C VAL A 23 -10.19 -6.76 18.23
N PRO A 24 -10.44 -6.86 19.54
CA PRO A 24 -11.80 -6.86 20.08
C PRO A 24 -12.38 -5.45 19.92
N ALA A 25 -13.29 -5.30 18.97
CA ALA A 25 -13.94 -4.04 18.61
C ALA A 25 -15.34 -4.32 18.06
N ASP A 26 -16.23 -3.33 18.16
CA ASP A 26 -17.58 -3.42 17.60
C ASP A 26 -17.56 -3.57 16.07
N ILE A 27 -18.62 -4.14 15.52
CA ILE A 27 -18.77 -4.38 14.07
C ILE A 27 -18.58 -3.08 13.27
N ASN A 28 -19.16 -1.97 13.74
CA ASN A 28 -19.02 -0.66 13.08
C ASN A 28 -17.55 -0.22 13.02
N THR A 29 -16.82 -0.38 14.14
CA THR A 29 -15.40 -0.04 14.23
C THR A 29 -14.54 -0.94 13.36
N LYS A 30 -14.87 -2.24 13.27
CA LYS A 30 -14.20 -3.19 12.36
C LYS A 30 -14.39 -2.80 10.90
N ILE A 31 -15.59 -2.40 10.49
CA ILE A 31 -15.88 -1.94 9.12
C ILE A 31 -15.07 -0.69 8.79
N ILE A 32 -15.05 0.28 9.69
CA ILE A 32 -14.26 1.52 9.52
C ILE A 32 -12.77 1.19 9.41
N ASN A 33 -12.24 0.31 10.27
CA ASN A 33 -10.84 -0.10 10.19
C ASN A 33 -10.49 -0.74 8.85
N VAL A 34 -11.33 -1.65 8.33
CA VAL A 34 -11.11 -2.27 7.02
C VAL A 34 -11.12 -1.21 5.91
N LEU A 35 -12.06 -0.26 5.94
CA LEU A 35 -12.11 0.86 5.00
C LEU A 35 -10.83 1.71 5.03
N VAL A 36 -10.35 2.04 6.23
CA VAL A 36 -9.11 2.81 6.42
C VAL A 36 -7.91 2.04 5.88
N ILE A 37 -7.79 0.74 6.17
CA ILE A 37 -6.69 -0.10 5.67
C ILE A 37 -6.70 -0.18 4.15
N LEU A 38 -7.89 -0.32 3.53
CA LEU A 38 -8.03 -0.31 2.07
C LEU A 38 -7.59 1.03 1.47
N LEU A 39 -7.98 2.16 2.07
CA LEU A 39 -7.55 3.49 1.62
C LEU A 39 -6.03 3.63 1.68
N PHE A 40 -5.40 3.19 2.77
CA PHE A 40 -3.94 3.17 2.88
C PHE A 40 -3.29 2.27 1.82
N GLY A 41 -3.87 1.10 1.52
CA GLY A 41 -3.40 0.23 0.45
C GLY A 41 -3.44 0.90 -0.94
N VAL A 42 -4.53 1.61 -1.25
CA VAL A 42 -4.68 2.37 -2.51
C VAL A 42 -3.68 3.52 -2.57
N ILE A 43 -3.49 4.28 -1.50
CA ILE A 43 -2.51 5.37 -1.41
C ILE A 43 -1.08 4.83 -1.56
N ALA A 44 -0.76 3.69 -0.94
CA ALA A 44 0.54 3.04 -1.06
C ALA A 44 0.81 2.60 -2.50
N MET A 45 -0.19 2.01 -3.18
CA MET A 45 -0.07 1.68 -4.61
C MET A 45 0.10 2.94 -5.48
N GLY A 46 -0.74 3.96 -5.28
CA GLY A 46 -0.67 5.21 -6.03
C GLY A 46 0.68 5.92 -5.86
N SER A 47 1.16 6.03 -4.62
CA SER A 47 2.47 6.62 -4.32
C SER A 47 3.62 5.82 -4.91
N SER A 48 3.55 4.48 -4.91
CA SER A 48 4.57 3.65 -5.55
C SER A 48 4.72 3.94 -7.05
N LEU A 49 3.60 4.19 -7.76
CA LEU A 49 3.60 4.56 -9.18
C LEU A 49 4.14 5.97 -9.42
N LEU A 50 3.83 6.92 -8.54
CA LEU A 50 4.35 8.29 -8.63
C LEU A 50 5.86 8.31 -8.37
N ILE A 51 6.32 7.62 -7.34
CA ILE A 51 7.75 7.45 -7.04
C ILE A 51 8.46 6.77 -8.21
N GLU A 52 7.85 5.75 -8.83
CA GLU A 52 8.39 5.10 -10.02
C GLU A 52 8.59 6.08 -11.17
N ARG A 53 7.59 6.93 -11.48
CA ARG A 53 7.70 7.95 -12.52
C ARG A 53 8.78 8.98 -12.20
N VAL A 54 8.88 9.42 -10.96
CA VAL A 54 9.91 10.38 -10.52
C VAL A 54 11.30 9.76 -10.63
N TYR A 55 11.48 8.54 -10.13
CA TYR A 55 12.74 7.81 -10.19
C TYR A 55 13.20 7.57 -11.63
N GLN A 56 12.29 7.14 -12.52
CA GLN A 56 12.58 7.00 -13.94
C GLN A 56 12.96 8.34 -14.59
N LYS A 57 12.32 9.45 -14.21
CA LYS A 57 12.63 10.79 -14.73
C LYS A 57 14.00 11.29 -14.27
N ILE A 58 14.40 10.99 -13.03
CA ILE A 58 15.73 11.33 -12.49
C ILE A 58 16.80 10.47 -13.15
N ASN A 59 16.64 9.15 -13.19
CA ASN A 59 17.66 8.24 -13.73
C ASN A 59 17.79 8.31 -15.26
N LYS A 60 16.72 8.62 -16.02
CA LYS A 60 16.86 8.90 -17.47
C LYS A 60 17.63 10.19 -17.75
N LYS A 61 17.74 11.10 -16.78
CA LYS A 61 18.47 12.37 -16.93
C LYS A 61 19.97 12.21 -16.64
N GLY A 62 20.37 11.17 -15.91
CA GLY A 62 21.77 10.86 -15.60
C GLY A 62 22.50 9.98 -16.63
N ASN A 63 21.83 9.54 -17.69
CA ASN A 63 22.40 8.67 -18.73
C ASN A 63 22.55 9.39 -20.09
N LYS A 64 22.82 10.70 -20.07
CA LYS A 64 23.20 11.51 -21.23
C LYS A 64 24.59 12.08 -21.03
#